data_AF-A0A316L1S6-F1
#
_entry.id   AF-A0A316L1S6-F1
#
_cell.length_a   1.000
_cell.length_b   1.000
_cell.length_c   1.000
_cell.angle_alpha   90.00
_cell.angle_beta   90.00
_cell.angle_gamma   90.00
#
_symmetry.space_group_name_H-M   'P 1'
#
loop_
_entity.id
_entity.type
_entity.pdbx_description
1 polymer ?
#
loop_
_entity_poly.entity_id
_entity_poly.type
_entity_poly.pdbx_seq_one_letter_code
_entity_poly.pdbx_strand_id
1 'polypeptide(L)' 'MKKCFNCGKNGADLYGYIICDTCKTKLRLFTPETIEKYNSKDSEGFRKEIQRRLDYLDKEYVKKRIKLLHIQDQLKSF' A
#
# COMPACT_ATOMS: atom_id res chain seq x y z
N MET A 1 11.95 -17.34 7.10
CA MET A 1 11.47 -16.09 7.75
C MET A 1 10.99 -15.12 6.69
N LYS A 2 9.81 -14.53 6.87
CA LYS A 2 9.30 -13.50 5.96
C LYS A 2 10.06 -12.17 6.19
N LYS A 3 10.47 -11.50 5.11
CA LYS A 3 11.33 -10.31 5.15
C LYS A 3 10.51 -9.04 4.93
N CYS A 4 10.76 -8.02 5.75
CA CYS A 4 10.15 -6.70 5.66
C CYS A 4 10.40 -6.09 4.28
N PHE A 5 9.34 -5.71 3.57
CA PHE A 5 9.41 -5.16 2.21
C PHE A 5 10.29 -3.91 2.13
N ASN A 6 10.39 -3.14 3.22
CA ASN A 6 11.07 -1.86 3.24
C ASN A 6 12.55 -1.94 3.67
N CYS A 7 12.92 -2.86 4.58
CA CYS A 7 14.27 -2.88 5.15
C CYS A 7 14.92 -4.28 5.25
N GLY A 8 14.26 -5.35 4.80
CA GLY A 8 14.83 -6.69 4.79
C GLY A 8 15.02 -7.35 6.17
N LYS A 9 14.66 -6.69 7.27
CA LYS A 9 14.58 -7.33 8.60
C LYS A 9 13.43 -8.34 8.65
N ASN A 10 13.41 -9.16 9.69
CA ASN A 10 12.27 -10.07 9.89
C ASN A 10 11.02 -9.25 10.22
N GLY A 11 9.88 -9.67 9.68
CA GLY A 11 8.61 -8.97 9.84
C GLY A 11 7.42 -9.92 9.90
N ALA A 12 6.26 -9.34 10.14
CA ALA A 12 4.97 -10.02 10.16
C ALA A 12 4.10 -9.55 9.00
N ASP A 13 3.06 -10.32 8.70
CA ASP A 13 2.07 -9.93 7.71
C ASP A 13 1.20 -8.78 8.23
N LEU A 14 0.98 -7.77 7.39
CA LEU A 14 0.04 -6.69 7.58
C LEU A 14 -0.66 -6.42 6.25
N TYR A 15 -1.91 -6.88 6.14
CA TYR A 15 -2.73 -6.76 4.92
C TYR A 15 -2.06 -7.35 3.67
N GLY A 16 -1.35 -8.48 3.81
CA GLY A 16 -0.64 -9.14 2.70
C GLY A 16 0.76 -8.59 2.41
N TYR A 17 1.21 -7.58 3.16
CA TYR A 17 2.57 -7.04 3.08
C TYR A 17 3.38 -7.42 4.31
N ILE A 18 4.61 -7.87 4.09
CA ILE A 18 5.50 -8.21 5.21
C ILE A 18 6.21 -6.95 5.69
N ILE A 19 6.02 -6.57 6.95
CA ILE A 19 6.60 -5.36 7.54
C ILE A 19 7.11 -5.62 8.97
N CYS A 20 8.22 -5.01 9.37
CA CYS A 20 8.71 -5.04 10.75
C CYS A 20 8.13 -3.88 11.57
N ASP A 21 8.14 -4.00 12.89
CA ASP A 21 7.54 -2.99 13.79
C ASP A 21 8.13 -1.60 13.60
N THR A 22 9.46 -1.49 13.44
CA THR A 22 10.13 -0.19 13.20
C THR A 22 9.70 0.48 11.90
N CYS A 23 9.39 -0.28 10.85
CA CYS A 23 8.87 0.29 9.61
C CYS A 23 7.36 0.57 9.72
N LYS A 24 6.62 -0.26 10.45
CA LYS A 24 5.19 -0.08 10.71
C LYS A 24 4.89 1.23 11.43
N THR A 25 5.70 1.62 12.42
CA THR A 25 5.52 2.91 13.12
C THR A 25 5.67 4.12 12.20
N LYS A 26 6.46 4.02 11.13
CA LYS A 26 6.64 5.09 10.14
C LYS A 26 5.44 5.27 9.20
N LEU A 27 4.53 4.29 9.14
CA LEU A 27 3.31 4.39 8.33
C LEU A 27 2.28 5.37 8.91
N ARG A 28 2.43 5.79 10.18
CA ARG A 28 1.50 6.71 10.86
C ARG A 28 0.04 6.29 10.70
N LEU A 29 -0.21 4.99 10.88
CA LEU A 29 -1.56 4.43 10.78
C LEU A 29 -2.50 5.16 11.73
N PHE A 30 -3.70 5.48 11.25
CA PHE A 30 -4.72 6.11 12.07
C PHE A 30 -5.10 5.19 13.23
N THR A 31 -5.25 5.78 14.40
CA THR A 31 -5.79 5.08 15.57
C THR A 31 -7.29 4.83 15.40
N PRO A 32 -7.89 3.87 16.12
CA PRO A 32 -9.33 3.65 16.09
C PRO A 32 -10.14 4.92 16.35
N GLU A 33 -9.70 5.77 17.30
CA GLU A 33 -10.37 7.04 17.63
C GLU A 33 -10.30 8.02 16.46
N THR A 34 -9.17 8.03 15.74
CA THR A 34 -9.02 8.87 14.55
C THR A 34 -9.95 8.40 13.44
N ILE A 35 -10.02 7.08 13.21
CA ILE A 35 -10.93 6.48 12.20
C ILE A 35 -12.39 6.83 12.54
N GLU A 36 -12.79 6.65 13.80
CA GLU A 36 -14.16 6.94 14.24
C GLU A 36 -14.53 8.42 14.08
N LYS A 37 -13.60 9.33 14.35
CA LYS A 37 -13.80 10.77 14.14
C LYS A 37 -14.11 11.14 12.68
N TYR A 38 -13.53 10.43 11.70
CA TYR A 38 -13.85 10.68 10.29
C TYR A 38 -15.13 9.95 9.88
N ASN A 39 -15.28 8.69 10.30
CA ASN A 39 -16.44 7.87 9.96
C ASN A 39 -17.75 8.45 10.51
N SER A 40 -17.75 9.01 11.72
CA SER A 40 -18.94 9.62 12.34
C SER A 40 -19.41 10.92 11.67
N LYS A 41 -18.53 11.61 10.92
CA LYS A 41 -18.89 12.85 10.21
C LYS A 41 -19.60 12.60 8.89
N ASP A 42 -19.11 11.61 8.14
CA ASP A 42 -19.63 11.20 6.84
C ASP A 42 -19.16 9.78 6.54
N SER A 43 -19.90 8.80 7.06
CA SER A 43 -19.50 7.39 6.96
C SER A 43 -19.46 6.91 5.51
N GLU A 44 -20.46 7.30 4.71
CA GLU A 44 -20.54 6.88 3.32
C GLU A 44 -19.46 7.55 2.47
N GLY A 45 -19.27 8.85 2.61
CA GLY A 45 -18.22 9.59 1.90
C GLY A 45 -16.83 9.12 2.29
N PHE A 46 -16.57 8.90 3.58
CA PHE A 46 -15.29 8.37 4.05
C PHE A 46 -15.00 6.98 3.47
N ARG A 47 -15.98 6.06 3.51
CA ARG A 47 -15.83 4.72 2.91
C ARG A 47 -15.57 4.78 1.39
N LYS A 48 -16.36 5.59 0.67
CA LYS A 48 -16.18 5.79 -0.78
C LYS A 48 -14.82 6.38 -1.11
N GLU A 49 -14.35 7.33 -0.30
CA GLU A 49 -13.04 7.94 -0.48
C GLU A 49 -11.90 6.93 -0.32
N ILE A 50 -11.92 6.12 0.75
CA ILE A 50 -10.91 5.08 0.96
C ILE A 50 -10.90 4.09 -0.21
N GLN A 51 -12.06 3.60 -0.64
CA GLN A 51 -12.14 2.70 -1.80
C GLN A 51 -11.59 3.35 -3.07
N ARG A 52 -12.01 4.59 -3.37
CA ARG A 52 -11.52 5.34 -4.54
C ARG A 52 -10.01 5.50 -4.53
N ARG A 53 -9.40 5.76 -3.36
CA ARG A 53 -7.95 5.89 -3.20
C ARG A 53 -7.24 4.55 -3.43
N LEU A 54 -7.78 3.44 -2.92
CA LEU A 54 -7.26 2.10 -3.17
C LEU A 54 -7.31 1.75 -4.66
N ASP A 55 -8.46 1.95 -5.31
CA ASP A 55 -8.63 1.70 -6.75
C ASP A 55 -7.65 2.52 -7.60
N TYR A 56 -7.38 3.77 -7.20
CA TYR A 56 -6.41 4.62 -7.87
C TYR A 56 -4.98 4.09 -7.72
N LEU A 57 -4.58 3.67 -6.51
CA LEU A 57 -3.26 3.11 -6.24
C LEU A 57 -3.01 1.84 -7.06
N ASP A 58 -4.00 0.94 -7.15
CA ASP A 58 -3.90 -0.29 -7.92
C ASP A 58 -3.72 0.00 -9.41
N LYS A 59 -4.53 0.90 -9.97
CA LYS A 59 -4.41 1.32 -11.37
C LYS A 59 -3.04 1.93 -11.66
N GLU A 60 -2.53 2.80 -10.78
CA GLU A 60 -1.22 3.42 -10.95
C GLU A 60 -0.07 2.41 -10.83
N TYR A 61 -0.18 1.46 -9.90
CA TYR A 61 0.79 0.37 -9.78
C TYR A 61 0.83 -0.47 -11.07
N VAL A 62 -0.34 -0.89 -11.58
CA VAL A 62 -0.44 -1.70 -12.81
C VAL A 62 0.17 -0.97 -14.00
N LYS A 63 -0.15 0.32 -14.20
CA LYS A 63 0.42 1.13 -15.30
C LYS A 63 1.95 1.19 -15.22
N LYS A 64 2.49 1.49 -14.04
CA LYS A 64 3.96 1.56 -13.82
C LYS A 64 4.62 0.21 -14.06
N ARG A 65 3.99 -0.88 -13.59
CA ARG A 65 4.48 -2.24 -13.80
C ARG A 65 4.52 -2.62 -15.28
N ILE A 66 3.46 -2.34 -16.04
CA ILE A 66 3.42 -2.57 -17.50
C ILE A 66 4.56 -1.81 -18.19
N LYS A 67 4.76 -0.52 -17.86
CA LYS A 67 5.84 0.28 -18.45
C LYS A 67 7.22 -0.31 -18.19
N LEU A 68 7.49 -0.75 -16.96
CA LEU A 68 8.77 -1.36 -16.60
C LEU A 68 8.97 -2.72 -17.30
N LEU A 69 7.93 -3.55 -17.37
CA LEU A 69 7.98 -4.83 -18.08
C LEU A 69 8.23 -4.64 -19.57
N HIS A 70 7.60 -3.65 -20.19
CA HIS A 70 7.85 -3.32 -21.60
C HIS A 70 9.31 -2.90 -21.83
N ILE A 71 9.87 -2.03 -20.98
CA ILE A 71 11.29 -1.65 -21.05
C ILE A 71 12.19 -2.88 -20.91
N GLN A 72 11.91 -3.75 -19.93
CA GLN A 72 12.68 -4.97 -19.72
C GLN A 72 12.64 -5.92 -20.92
N ASP A 73 11.50 -5.99 -21.61
CA ASP A 73 11.34 -6.79 -22.82
C ASP A 73 12.20 -6.24 -23.97
N GLN A 74 12.14 -4.92 -24.20
CA GLN A 74 12.96 -4.27 -25.23
C GLN A 74 14.46 -4.41 -24.97
N LEU A 75 14.89 -4.36 -23.70
CA LEU A 75 16.30 -4.54 -23.32
C LEU A 75 16.87 -5.94 -23.64
N LYS A 76 16.04 -6.96 -23.84
CA LYS A 76 16.52 -8.30 -24.28
C LYS A 76 16.85 -8.36 -25.76
N SER A 77 16.37 -7.38 -26.54
CA SER A 77 16.59 -7.29 -27.98
C SER A 77 17.78 -6.41 -28.35
N PHE A 78 18.48 -5.85 -27.36
CA PHE A 78 19.78 -5.17 -27.49
C PHE A 78 20.90 -6.09 -27.00
#